data_AF-A0A1B9C055-F1
#
_entry.id   AF-A0A1B9C055-F1
#
_cell.length_a   1.000
_cell.length_b   1.000
_cell.length_c   1.000
_cell.angle_alpha   90.00
_cell.angle_beta   90.00
_cell.angle_gamma   90.00
#
_symmetry.space_group_name_H-M   'P 1'
#
loop_
_entity.id
_entity.type
_entity.pdbx_description
1 polymer ?
#
loop_
_entity_poly.entity_id
_entity_poly.type
_entity_poly.pdbx_seq_one_letter_code
_entity_poly.pdbx_strand_id
1 'polypeptide(L)'
;MYAGVPQRLDSPAWLLAYDIADPVRLGRISRFARTIGIPLQYSIILLPLSRHRVEQIAERLSEMINKDEDDVRIYHLVPGTRIWHAGHPWMPDGIMVSTLPLSPTISTLDIID
;
A
#
# COMPACT_ATOMS: atom_id res chain seq x y z
N MET A 1 -8.45 21.91 1.92
CA MET A 1 -7.70 20.64 1.83
C MET A 1 -8.55 19.71 1.00
N TYR A 2 -8.24 19.50 -0.28
CA TYR A 2 -9.01 18.59 -1.12
C TYR A 2 -8.61 17.16 -0.74
N ALA A 3 -9.48 16.44 -0.05
CA ALA A 3 -9.42 14.99 -0.05
C ALA A 3 -9.89 14.56 -1.44
N GLY A 4 -9.00 13.97 -2.24
CA GLY A 4 -9.37 13.43 -3.55
C GLY A 4 -10.48 12.37 -3.41
N VAL A 5 -11.10 12.00 -4.53
CA VAL A 5 -12.10 10.93 -4.56
C VAL A 5 -11.48 9.66 -3.93
N PRO A 6 -12.11 9.06 -2.90
CA PRO A 6 -11.54 7.91 -2.24
C PRO A 6 -11.41 6.75 -3.21
N GLN A 7 -10.32 6.00 -3.10
CA GLN A 7 -10.14 4.77 -3.88
C GLN A 7 -10.79 3.61 -3.13
N ARG A 8 -11.38 2.68 -3.85
CA ARG A 8 -11.97 1.45 -3.33
C ARG A 8 -11.10 0.27 -3.76
N LEU A 9 -10.86 -0.64 -2.83
CA LEU A 9 -10.21 -1.91 -3.12
C LEU A 9 -11.21 -2.89 -3.76
N ASP A 10 -10.88 -3.42 -4.94
CA ASP A 10 -11.79 -4.29 -5.70
C ASP A 10 -11.55 -5.79 -5.45
N SER A 11 -10.36 -6.16 -5.00
CA SER A 11 -9.97 -7.54 -4.69
C SER A 11 -9.13 -7.60 -3.41
N PRO A 12 -9.05 -8.76 -2.72
CA PRO A 12 -8.29 -8.85 -1.49
C PRO A 12 -6.82 -8.47 -1.68
N ALA A 13 -6.28 -7.71 -0.73
CA ALA A 13 -4.89 -7.28 -0.76
C ALA A 13 -4.34 -7.18 0.66
N TRP A 14 -3.06 -6.82 0.78
CA TRP A 14 -2.43 -6.55 2.06
C TRP A 14 -1.74 -5.20 2.04
N LEU A 15 -1.63 -4.58 3.21
CA LEU A 15 -0.91 -3.33 3.41
C LEU A 15 0.34 -3.59 4.24
N LEU A 16 1.51 -3.37 3.66
CA LEU A 16 2.78 -3.36 4.36
C LEU A 16 3.08 -1.93 4.80
N ALA A 17 3.29 -1.74 6.10
CA ALA A 17 3.77 -0.51 6.71
C ALA A 17 5.08 -0.79 7.44
N TYR A 18 6.06 0.09 7.31
CA TYR A 18 7.33 -0.05 8.02
C TYR A 18 7.85 1.27 8.61
N ASP A 19 8.47 1.18 9.78
CA ASP A 19 9.26 2.22 10.41
C ASP A 19 10.63 1.62 10.74
N ILE A 20 11.67 2.07 10.05
CA ILE A 20 13.00 1.46 10.11
C ILE A 20 13.99 2.52 10.61
N ALA A 21 14.62 2.26 11.75
CA ALA A 21 15.43 3.26 12.44
C ALA A 21 16.77 3.53 11.72
N ASP A 22 17.42 2.48 11.20
CA ASP A 22 18.72 2.59 10.55
C ASP A 22 18.58 2.93 9.05
N PRO A 23 19.26 3.98 8.54
CA PRO A 23 19.13 4.40 7.14
C PRO A 23 19.66 3.37 6.14
N VAL A 24 20.63 2.53 6.50
CA VAL A 24 21.16 1.49 5.63
C VAL A 24 20.18 0.33 5.52
N ARG A 25 19.60 -0.13 6.64
CA ARG A 25 18.49 -1.11 6.64
C ARG A 25 17.28 -0.57 5.90
N LEU A 26 16.91 0.70 6.12
CA LEU A 26 15.81 1.36 5.43
C LEU A 26 16.00 1.36 3.91
N GLY A 27 17.21 1.64 3.42
CA GLY A 27 17.52 1.57 1.99
C GLY A 27 17.33 0.17 1.40
N ARG A 28 17.77 -0.88 2.12
CA ARG A 28 17.60 -2.28 1.71
C ARG A 28 16.14 -2.70 1.71
N ILE A 29 15.41 -2.39 2.78
CA ILE A 29 13.99 -2.73 2.95
C ILE A 29 13.14 -1.97 1.92
N SER A 30 13.36 -0.66 1.74
CA SER A 30 12.63 0.15 0.75
C SER A 30 12.83 -0.38 -0.67
N ARG A 31 14.06 -0.80 -1.03
CA ARG A 31 14.33 -1.40 -2.33
C ARG A 31 13.61 -2.74 -2.47
N PHE A 32 13.67 -3.60 -1.45
CA PHE A 32 12.96 -4.88 -1.47
C PHE A 32 11.44 -4.69 -1.56
N ALA A 33 10.87 -3.80 -0.74
CA ALA A 33 9.43 -3.55 -0.68
C ALA A 33 8.86 -3.07 -2.02
N ARG A 34 9.62 -2.28 -2.79
CA ARG A 34 9.25 -1.86 -4.15
C ARG A 34 9.25 -2.99 -5.19
N THR A 35 9.90 -4.12 -4.91
CA THR A 35 9.88 -5.29 -5.82
C THR A 35 8.70 -6.21 -5.61
N ILE A 36 7.98 -6.08 -4.49
CA ILE A 36 6.90 -6.99 -4.09
C ILE A 36 5.50 -6.36 -4.16
N GLY A 37 5.38 -5.06 -4.40
CA GLY A 37 4.09 -4.39 -4.44
C GLY A 37 4.14 -2.95 -4.93
N ILE A 38 3.01 -2.27 -4.75
CA ILE A 38 2.76 -0.91 -5.25
C ILE A 38 3.02 0.10 -4.13
N PRO A 39 3.96 1.04 -4.29
CA PRO A 39 4.22 2.05 -3.29
C PRO A 39 3.10 3.09 -3.27
N LEU A 40 2.37 3.17 -2.14
CA LEU A 40 1.34 4.17 -1.90
C LEU A 40 1.90 5.43 -1.22
N GLN A 41 2.91 5.26 -0.35
CA GLN A 41 3.68 6.34 0.27
C GLN A 41 5.12 5.85 0.51
N TYR A 42 5.97 6.68 1.12
CA TYR A 42 7.36 6.33 1.39
C TYR A 42 7.51 4.99 2.12
N SER A 43 6.68 4.74 3.14
CA SER A 43 6.72 3.54 3.98
C SER A 43 5.47 2.67 3.92
N ILE A 44 4.61 2.88 2.91
CA ILE A 44 3.34 2.16 2.77
C ILE A 44 3.28 1.51 1.39
N ILE A 45 3.21 0.18 1.36
CA ILE A 45 3.15 -0.63 0.14
C ILE A 45 1.88 -1.47 0.11
N LEU A 46 1.15 -1.41 -1.00
CA LEU A 46 0.03 -2.31 -1.27
C LEU A 46 0.53 -3.60 -1.92
N LEU A 47 0.12 -4.74 -1.37
CA LEU A 47 0.51 -6.08 -1.79
C LEU A 47 -0.74 -6.84 -2.32
N PRO A 48 -1.01 -6.82 -3.62
CA PRO A 48 -2.07 -7.63 -4.25
C PRO A 48 -1.61 -9.09 -4.39
N LEU A 49 -1.31 -9.73 -3.24
CA LEU A 49 -0.68 -11.04 -3.17
C LEU A 49 -1.52 -12.02 -2.35
N SER A 50 -1.33 -13.31 -2.61
CA SER A 50 -1.93 -14.38 -1.81
C SER A 50 -1.32 -14.43 -0.40
N ARG A 51 -2.07 -14.98 0.56
CA ARG A 51 -1.60 -15.18 1.94
C ARG A 51 -0.25 -15.89 2.02
N HIS A 52 -0.07 -16.96 1.24
CA HIS A 52 1.18 -17.71 1.21
C HIS A 52 2.38 -16.86 0.77
N ARG A 53 2.19 -15.99 -0.24
CA ARG A 53 3.25 -15.07 -0.68
C ARG A 53 3.56 -14.02 0.38
N VAL A 54 2.55 -13.55 1.10
CA VAL A 54 2.73 -12.61 2.22
C VAL A 54 3.48 -13.25 3.38
N GLU A 55 3.22 -14.51 3.71
CA GLU A 55 3.96 -15.26 4.73
C GLU A 55 5.45 -15.35 4.37
N GLN A 56 5.78 -15.73 3.13
CA GLN A 56 7.16 -15.75 2.64
C GLN A 56 7.85 -14.38 2.71
N ILE A 57 7.10 -13.31 2.41
CA ILE A 57 7.60 -11.94 2.53
C ILE A 57 7.83 -11.57 3.98
N ALA A 58 6.92 -11.94 4.89
CA ALA A 58 7.04 -11.65 6.31
C ALA A 58 8.27 -12.34 6.91
N GLU A 59 8.52 -13.61 6.56
CA GLU A 59 9.72 -14.36 6.95
C GLU A 59 10.99 -13.63 6.47
N ARG A 60 11.03 -13.27 5.18
CA ARG A 60 12.18 -12.55 4.61
C ARG A 60 12.40 -11.18 5.23
N LEU A 61 11.34 -10.43 5.52
CA LEU A 61 11.44 -9.14 6.21
C LEU A 61 11.98 -9.33 7.63
N SER A 62 11.59 -10.41 8.32
CA SER A 62 12.07 -10.71 9.68
C SER A 62 13.58 -10.96 9.77
N GLU A 63 14.20 -11.37 8.65
CA GLU A 63 15.66 -11.53 8.52
C GLU A 63 16.38 -10.22 8.18
N MET A 64 15.65 -9.22 7.70
CA MET A 64 16.21 -7.93 7.25
C MET A 64 16.14 -6.83 8.33
N ILE A 65 15.28 -7.00 9.33
CA ILE A 65 15.02 -6.00 10.39
C ILE A 65 15.82 -6.28 11.66
N ASN A 66 16.07 -5.21 12.42
CA ASN A 66 16.37 -5.32 13.85
C ASN A 66 15.06 -5.20 14.63
N LYS A 67 14.59 -6.29 15.25
CA LYS A 67 13.28 -6.34 15.94
C LYS A 67 13.15 -5.40 17.14
N ASP A 68 14.27 -4.97 17.71
CA ASP A 68 14.27 -4.07 18.86
C ASP A 68 14.20 -2.59 18.44
N GLU A 69 14.50 -2.29 17.18
CA GLU A 69 14.60 -0.92 16.66
C GLU A 69 13.62 -0.62 15.52
N ASP A 70 13.14 -1.64 14.82
CA ASP A 70 12.34 -1.53 13.62
C ASP A 70 10.91 -2.08 13.85
N ASP A 71 9.89 -1.41 13.31
CA ASP A 71 8.50 -1.88 13.29
C ASP A 71 8.06 -2.19 11.86
N VAL A 72 7.58 -3.40 11.63
CA VAL A 72 7.06 -3.84 10.32
C VAL A 72 5.73 -4.53 10.54
N ARG A 73 4.70 -4.05 9.85
CA ARG A 73 3.33 -4.53 9.99
C ARG A 73 2.72 -4.85 8.64
N ILE A 74 1.97 -5.95 8.61
CA ILE A 74 1.23 -6.37 7.43
C ILE A 74 -0.23 -6.58 7.81
N TYR A 75 -1.13 -5.82 7.18
CA TYR A 75 -2.56 -5.86 7.44
C TYR A 75 -3.31 -6.44 6.25
N HIS A 76 -4.24 -7.37 6.48
CA HIS A 76 -5.14 -7.84 5.43
C HIS A 76 -6.21 -6.79 5.15
N LEU A 77 -6.41 -6.47 3.87
CA LEU A 77 -7.45 -5.57 3.41
C LEU A 77 -8.53 -6.36 2.68
N VAL A 78 -9.78 -6.14 3.10
CA VAL A 78 -10.94 -6.80 2.50
C VAL A 78 -11.44 -6.00 1.28
N PRO A 79 -12.02 -6.65 0.27
CA PRO A 79 -12.70 -5.94 -0.82
C PRO A 79 -13.72 -4.92 -0.28
N GLY A 80 -13.77 -3.74 -0.88
CA GLY A 80 -14.59 -2.62 -0.42
C GLY A 80 -13.92 -1.72 0.61
N THR A 81 -12.71 -2.04 1.10
CA THR A 81 -11.90 -1.09 1.87
C THR A 81 -11.76 0.22 1.08
N ARG A 82 -12.15 1.34 1.70
CA ARG A 82 -11.98 2.68 1.14
C ARG A 82 -10.66 3.27 1.63
N ILE A 83 -9.86 3.76 0.70
CA ILE A 83 -8.57 4.39 0.93
C ILE A 83 -8.71 5.88 0.65
N TRP A 84 -8.42 6.67 1.67
CA TRP A 84 -8.37 8.13 1.59
C TRP A 84 -6.90 8.56 1.58
N HIS A 85 -6.53 9.38 0.62
CA HIS A 85 -5.22 10.02 0.59
C HIS A 85 -5.36 11.47 1.05
N ALA A 86 -4.57 11.85 2.06
CA ALA A 86 -4.42 13.23 2.47
C ALA A 86 -3.04 13.74 2.02
N GLY A 87 -3.00 14.95 1.46
CA GLY A 87 -1.77 15.54 0.93
C GLY A 87 -1.56 15.24 -0.56
N HIS A 88 -0.30 15.24 -1.00
CA HIS A 88 0.01 15.02 -2.41
C HIS A 88 -0.32 13.57 -2.80
N PRO A 89 -1.22 13.35 -3.76
CA PRO A 89 -1.61 12.00 -4.13
C PRO A 89 -0.41 11.30 -4.78
N TRP A 90 -0.25 10.00 -4.48
CA TRP A 90 0.82 9.19 -5.06
C TRP A 90 0.58 8.89 -6.55
N MET A 91 -0.64 9.15 -7.04
CA MET A 91 -1.05 9.03 -8.43
C MET A 91 -1.69 10.35 -8.88
N PRO A 92 -1.35 10.89 -10.07
CA PRO A 92 -1.99 12.09 -10.60
C PRO A 92 -3.49 11.89 -10.83
N ASP A 93 -4.27 12.97 -10.65
CA ASP A 93 -5.70 12.95 -10.92
C ASP A 93 -5.99 12.56 -12.38
N GLY A 94 -7.03 11.75 -12.60
CA GLY A 94 -7.48 11.33 -13.93
C GLY A 94 -6.71 10.16 -14.57
N ILE A 95 -5.68 9.62 -13.91
CA ILE A 95 -4.98 8.41 -14.38
C ILE A 95 -5.56 7.18 -13.69
N MET A 96 -6.11 6.24 -14.47
CA MET A 96 -6.46 4.91 -13.99
C MET A 96 -5.45 3.88 -14.50
N VAL A 97 -4.88 3.11 -13.59
CA VAL A 97 -4.03 1.96 -13.93
C VAL A 97 -4.87 0.71 -13.70
N SER A 98 -5.37 0.11 -14.79
CA SER A 98 -6.30 -1.02 -14.75
C SER A 98 -5.76 -2.29 -14.08
N THR A 99 -4.44 -2.38 -13.88
CA THR A 99 -3.79 -3.51 -13.23
C THR A 99 -3.70 -3.36 -11.71
N LEU A 100 -4.08 -2.22 -11.14
CA LEU A 100 -4.17 -2.03 -9.70
C LEU A 100 -5.49 -2.58 -9.17
N PRO A 101 -5.54 -3.15 -7.96
CA PRO A 101 -6.80 -3.54 -7.32
C PRO A 101 -7.55 -2.33 -6.74
N LEU A 102 -7.34 -1.12 -7.29
CA LEU A 102 -7.84 0.14 -6.79
C LEU A 102 -8.63 0.85 -7.88
N SER A 103 -9.89 1.16 -7.61
CA SER A 103 -10.74 1.98 -8.48
C SER A 103 -11.18 3.25 -7.75
N PRO A 104 -11.37 4.38 -8.45
CA PRO A 104 -12.03 5.53 -7.85
C PRO A 104 -13.43 5.12 -7.38
N THR A 105 -13.84 5.58 -6.20
CA THR A 105 -15.22 5.41 -5.75
C THR A 105 -16.10 6.30 -6.60
N ILE A 106 -16.76 5.72 -7.60
CA ILE A 106 -17.79 6.44 -8.38
C ILE A 106 -18.92 6.77 -7.41
N SER A 107 -19.04 8.04 -7.03
CA SER A 107 -20.23 8.51 -6.34
C SER A 107 -21.34 8.59 -7.39
N THR A 108 -22.48 7.95 -7.13
CA THR A 108 -23.66 8.02 -8.02
C THR A 108 -24.13 9.48 -8.25
N LEU A 109 -23.65 10.43 -7.44
CA LEU A 109 -23.93 11.86 -7.57
C LEU A 109 -23.15 12.56 -8.71
N ASP A 110 -22.12 11.94 -9.30
CA ASP A 110 -21.34 12.55 -10.39
C ASP A 110 -21.87 12.20 -11.80
N ILE A 111 -22.98 11.45 -11.89
CA ILE A 111 -23.62 11.02 -13.15
C ILE A 111 -24.82 11.92 -13.50
N ILE A 112 -25.20 12.84 -12.62
CA ILE A 112 -26.33 13.76 -12.82
C ILE A 112 -25.86 15.19 -12.51
N ASP A 113 -25.07 15.76 -13.42
CA ASP A 113 -24.94 17.20 -13.66
C ASP A 113 -24.63 17.44 -15.15
#